data_AF-A0A182MGJ6-F1
#
_entry.id   AF-A0A182MGJ6-F1
#
_cell.length_a   1.000
_cell.length_b   1.000
_cell.length_c   1.000
_cell.angle_alpha   90.00
_cell.angle_beta   90.00
_cell.angle_gamma   90.00
#
_symmetry.space_group_name_H-M   'P 1'
#
loop_
_entity.id
_entity.type
_entity.pdbx_description
1 polymer ?
#
loop_
_entity_poly.entity_id
_entity_poly.type
_entity_poly.pdbx_seq_one_letter_code
_entity_poly.pdbx_strand_id
1 'polypeptide(L)'
;MMGTCRENEVCNIVHHRHWMPSTVDKVCRCPLTTPSCPVVHTRHGNVMNVNSRTQMKFCAPLRNLRPCRDGEIALRRKTLYQSYGVKNVSIVVDCLCDHRQSYWTFHNRSGEDFNDARHLFTVVQNYNNETLCTARVLWLWATRLRIYLSSLHLSDVASVQIRSGRVRR
;
A
#
# COMPACT_ATOMS: atom_id res chain seq x y z
N MET A 1 -9.01 24.68 -12.87
CA MET A 1 -9.77 25.01 -11.64
C MET A 1 -9.94 23.72 -10.84
N MET A 2 -9.65 23.73 -9.54
CA MET A 2 -9.83 22.55 -8.68
C MET A 2 -11.32 22.33 -8.39
N GLY A 3 -11.79 21.09 -8.56
CA GLY A 3 -13.17 20.69 -8.27
C GLY A 3 -13.47 20.57 -6.77
N THR A 4 -14.75 20.42 -6.44
CA THR A 4 -15.20 20.08 -5.08
C THR A 4 -15.02 18.58 -4.83
N CYS A 5 -14.52 18.22 -3.65
CA CYS A 5 -14.31 16.84 -3.26
C CYS A 5 -15.63 16.08 -3.12
N ARG A 6 -15.63 14.82 -3.56
CA ARG A 6 -16.67 13.83 -3.33
C ARG A 6 -16.40 13.03 -2.06
N GLU A 7 -17.31 12.12 -1.74
CA GLU A 7 -17.14 11.20 -0.61
C GLU A 7 -15.88 10.33 -0.79
N ASN A 8 -15.15 10.12 0.30
CA ASN A 8 -13.88 9.36 0.36
C ASN A 8 -12.78 9.86 -0.60
N GLU A 9 -12.91 11.09 -1.09
CA GLU A 9 -11.91 11.72 -1.95
C GLU A 9 -10.84 12.42 -1.11
N VAL A 10 -9.58 12.24 -1.50
CA VAL A 10 -8.44 12.92 -0.89
C VAL A 10 -8.49 14.39 -1.29
N CYS A 11 -8.50 15.28 -0.29
CA CYS A 11 -8.50 16.72 -0.55
C CYS A 11 -7.08 17.30 -0.65
N ASN A 12 -6.16 16.85 0.21
CA ASN A 12 -4.75 17.23 0.18
C ASN A 12 -3.83 16.03 0.43
N ILE A 13 -2.64 16.07 -0.15
CA ILE A 13 -1.53 15.18 0.22
C ILE A 13 -0.44 16.04 0.86
N VAL A 14 -0.11 15.75 2.11
CA VAL A 14 0.90 16.47 2.87
C VAL A 14 2.17 15.64 2.93
N HIS A 15 3.27 16.19 2.42
CA HIS A 15 4.59 15.59 2.46
C HIS A 15 5.46 16.29 3.50
N HIS A 16 5.83 15.57 4.54
CA HIS A 16 6.72 16.00 5.62
C HIS A 16 8.17 15.70 5.23
N ARG A 17 8.81 16.69 4.61
CA ARG A 17 10.20 16.61 4.13
C ARG A 17 11.18 16.85 5.29
N HIS A 18 12.37 16.25 5.23
CA HIS A 18 13.37 16.39 6.29
C HIS A 18 14.14 17.72 6.21
N TRP A 19 14.61 18.03 5.00
CA TRP A 19 15.56 19.11 4.73
C TRP A 19 14.89 20.36 4.14
N MET A 20 13.56 20.33 4.00
CA MET A 20 12.77 21.38 3.38
C MET A 20 11.43 21.51 4.11
N PRO A 21 10.76 22.67 4.01
CA PRO A 21 9.39 22.82 4.49
C PRO A 21 8.47 21.74 3.93
N SER A 22 7.46 21.38 4.72
CA SER A 22 6.43 20.44 4.26
C SER A 22 5.72 21.00 3.03
N THR A 23 5.44 20.13 2.06
CA THR A 23 4.74 20.52 0.83
C THR A 23 3.36 19.89 0.79
N VAL A 24 2.40 20.62 0.25
CA VAL A 24 1.01 20.19 0.17
C VAL A 24 0.57 20.16 -1.28
N ASP A 25 0.23 18.97 -1.77
CA ASP A 25 -0.41 18.80 -3.07
C ASP A 25 -1.91 18.90 -2.86
N LYS A 26 -2.52 19.96 -3.40
CA LYS A 26 -3.96 20.15 -3.29
C LYS A 26 -4.66 19.43 -4.45
N VAL A 27 -5.59 18.55 -4.11
CA VAL A 27 -6.32 17.71 -5.09
C VAL A 27 -7.68 18.34 -5.38
N CYS A 28 -8.52 18.51 -4.36
CA CYS A 28 -9.86 19.08 -4.47
C CYS A 28 -10.17 19.97 -3.26
N ARG A 29 -11.23 20.78 -3.37
CA ARG A 29 -11.71 21.65 -2.28
C ARG A 29 -12.83 20.97 -1.52
N CYS A 30 -12.77 21.01 -0.19
CA CYS A 30 -13.87 20.53 0.62
C CYS A 30 -15.15 21.36 0.40
N PRO A 31 -16.34 20.74 0.47
CA PRO A 31 -17.61 21.47 0.48
C PRO A 31 -17.67 22.51 1.60
N LEU A 32 -18.41 23.60 1.37
CA LEU A 32 -18.59 24.70 2.35
C LEU A 32 -19.24 24.24 3.67
N THR A 33 -19.93 23.09 3.66
CA THR A 33 -20.55 22.47 4.85
C THR A 33 -19.55 21.77 5.76
N THR A 34 -18.33 21.54 5.30
CA THR A 34 -17.29 20.82 6.04
C THR A 34 -16.11 21.73 6.37
N PRO A 35 -15.33 21.43 7.43
CA PRO A 35 -14.11 22.16 7.72
C PRO A 35 -13.15 22.17 6.52
N SER A 36 -12.30 23.19 6.46
CA SER A 36 -11.27 23.28 5.43
C SER A 36 -10.33 22.08 5.47
N CYS A 37 -9.85 21.65 4.30
CA CYS A 37 -8.96 20.50 4.21
C CYS A 37 -7.64 20.76 4.98
N PRO A 38 -7.23 19.87 5.90
CA PRO A 38 -5.98 20.05 6.65
C PRO A 38 -4.76 20.16 5.74
N VAL A 39 -3.82 21.03 6.11
CA VAL A 39 -2.56 21.28 5.37
C VAL A 39 -1.31 20.87 6.15
N VAL A 40 -1.46 20.49 7.42
CA VAL A 40 -0.35 20.16 8.32
C VAL A 40 -0.25 18.66 8.50
N HIS A 41 0.98 18.15 8.63
CA HIS A 41 1.22 16.76 8.98
C HIS A 41 0.84 16.53 10.45
N THR A 42 -0.20 15.75 10.72
CA THR A 42 -0.81 15.60 12.04
C THR A 42 -1.21 14.14 12.26
N ARG A 43 -1.14 13.67 13.52
CA ARG A 43 -1.60 12.31 13.87
C ARG A 43 -3.11 12.20 14.07
N HIS A 44 -3.78 13.34 14.26
CA HIS A 44 -5.20 13.40 14.57
C HIS A 44 -5.98 14.00 13.40
N GLY A 45 -7.27 13.64 13.33
CA GLY A 45 -8.23 14.11 12.34
C GLY A 45 -8.50 13.08 11.24
N ASN A 46 -9.08 13.56 10.14
CA ASN A 46 -9.46 12.76 8.98
C ASN A 46 -8.22 12.54 8.09
N VAL A 47 -7.36 11.59 8.50
CA VAL A 47 -6.03 11.38 7.91
C VAL A 47 -5.79 9.89 7.65
N MET A 48 -5.07 9.60 6.56
CA MET A 48 -4.53 8.28 6.23
C MET A 48 -3.03 8.41 5.94
N ASN A 49 -2.20 7.55 6.53
CA ASN A 49 -0.74 7.68 6.45
C ASN A 49 -0.19 6.83 5.31
N VAL A 50 0.11 7.40 4.15
CA VAL A 50 0.72 6.61 3.04
C VAL A 50 2.04 5.98 3.47
N ASN A 51 2.85 6.75 4.20
CA ASN A 51 4.07 6.29 4.86
C ASN A 51 4.31 7.16 6.12
N SER A 52 5.47 7.03 6.76
CA SER A 52 5.79 7.79 7.98
C SER A 52 5.90 9.32 7.80
N ARG A 53 5.92 9.81 6.55
CA ARG A 53 6.17 11.21 6.17
C ARG A 53 5.13 11.77 5.21
N THR A 54 4.27 10.96 4.62
CA THR A 54 3.27 11.38 3.64
C THR A 54 1.89 11.00 4.15
N GLN A 55 0.99 11.98 4.19
CA GLN A 55 -0.38 11.80 4.67
C GLN A 55 -1.39 12.26 3.62
N MET A 56 -2.39 11.43 3.37
CA MET A 56 -3.61 11.81 2.67
C MET A 56 -4.59 12.41 3.68
N LYS A 57 -5.21 13.52 3.31
CA LYS A 57 -6.17 14.26 4.13
C LYS A 57 -7.54 14.22 3.47
N PHE A 58 -8.58 14.17 4.30
CA PHE A 58 -9.98 14.04 3.86
C PHE A 58 -10.85 15.12 4.49
N CYS A 59 -11.92 15.50 3.79
CA CYS A 59 -12.90 16.44 4.29
C CYS A 59 -13.79 15.84 5.38
N ALA A 60 -14.04 14.53 5.30
CA ALA A 60 -14.90 13.79 6.21
C ALA A 60 -14.16 12.58 6.84
N PRO A 61 -14.63 12.08 8.00
CA PRO A 61 -14.06 10.89 8.63
C PRO A 61 -14.29 9.64 7.78
N LEU A 62 -13.26 8.80 7.66
CA LEU A 62 -13.32 7.55 6.90
C LEU A 62 -13.93 6.36 7.67
N ARG A 63 -14.77 6.62 8.68
CA ARG A 63 -15.27 5.58 9.59
C ARG A 63 -16.16 4.54 8.91
N ASN A 64 -16.74 4.89 7.78
CA ASN A 64 -17.65 4.02 7.02
C ASN A 64 -16.90 3.04 6.10
N LEU A 65 -15.59 3.22 5.92
CA LEU A 65 -14.79 2.35 5.07
C LEU A 65 -14.35 1.10 5.83
N ARG A 66 -14.53 -0.06 5.20
CA ARG A 66 -14.02 -1.33 5.72
C ARG A 66 -12.50 -1.43 5.57
N PRO A 67 -11.83 -2.30 6.36
CA PRO A 67 -10.46 -2.70 6.08
C PRO A 67 -10.33 -3.36 4.70
N CYS A 68 -9.21 -3.10 4.01
CA CYS A 68 -8.86 -3.75 2.76
C CYS A 68 -8.49 -5.22 2.97
N ARG A 69 -8.81 -6.07 1.99
CA ARG A 69 -8.27 -7.43 1.90
C ARG A 69 -6.89 -7.42 1.22
N ASP A 70 -6.11 -8.47 1.44
CA ASP A 70 -4.81 -8.63 0.80
C ASP A 70 -4.94 -8.63 -0.74
N GLY A 71 -4.18 -7.78 -1.41
CA GLY A 71 -4.19 -7.66 -2.87
C GLY A 71 -5.39 -6.92 -3.46
N GLU A 72 -6.30 -6.42 -2.62
CA GLU A 72 -7.45 -5.62 -3.06
C GLU A 72 -7.03 -4.21 -3.49
N ILE A 73 -7.73 -3.65 -4.49
CA ILE A 73 -7.57 -2.25 -4.89
C ILE A 73 -8.11 -1.36 -3.78
N ALA A 74 -7.21 -0.60 -3.17
CA ALA A 74 -7.51 0.24 -2.02
C ALA A 74 -7.65 1.72 -2.38
N LEU A 75 -7.00 2.14 -3.47
CA LEU A 75 -6.95 3.53 -3.90
C LEU A 75 -7.01 3.61 -5.42
N ARG A 76 -7.80 4.55 -5.92
CA ARG A 76 -7.92 4.86 -7.35
C ARG A 76 -7.62 6.33 -7.58
N ARG A 77 -6.61 6.59 -8.40
CA ARG A 77 -6.27 7.93 -8.87
C ARG A 77 -6.73 8.10 -10.31
N LYS A 78 -7.70 9.00 -10.52
CA LYS A 78 -8.15 9.42 -11.84
C LYS A 78 -7.50 10.76 -12.20
N THR A 79 -6.82 10.81 -13.32
CA THR A 79 -6.22 12.04 -13.85
C THR A 79 -6.85 12.35 -15.19
N LEU A 80 -7.56 13.47 -15.25
CA LEU A 80 -8.15 14.01 -16.47
C LEU A 80 -7.17 15.00 -17.08
N TYR A 81 -6.78 14.72 -18.31
CA TYR A 81 -5.92 15.58 -19.11
C TYR A 81 -6.72 16.28 -20.20
N GLN A 82 -6.31 17.50 -20.55
CA GLN A 82 -6.86 18.26 -21.66
C GLN A 82 -5.73 18.81 -22.52
N SER A 83 -5.75 18.46 -23.81
CA SER A 83 -4.78 18.82 -24.84
C SER A 83 -3.35 18.35 -24.53
N TYR A 84 -2.67 18.90 -23.51
CA TYR A 84 -1.35 18.44 -23.02
C TYR A 84 -1.13 18.72 -21.52
N GLY A 85 -2.16 19.17 -20.81
CA GLY A 85 -2.07 19.56 -19.40
C GLY A 85 -2.99 18.76 -18.50
N VAL A 86 -2.67 18.71 -17.20
CA VAL A 86 -3.55 18.13 -16.19
C VAL A 86 -4.72 19.09 -15.93
N LYS A 87 -5.93 18.67 -16.28
CA LYS A 87 -7.16 19.44 -16.03
C LYS A 87 -7.69 19.20 -14.63
N ASN A 88 -7.75 17.94 -14.22
CA ASN A 88 -8.26 17.56 -12.90
C ASN A 88 -7.60 16.27 -12.41
N VAL A 89 -7.44 16.17 -11.09
CA VAL A 89 -6.98 14.96 -10.41
C VAL A 89 -8.00 14.62 -9.35
N SER A 90 -8.42 13.37 -9.32
CA SER A 90 -9.32 12.82 -8.32
C SER A 90 -8.66 11.58 -7.73
N ILE A 91 -8.68 11.47 -6.41
CA ILE A 91 -8.07 10.34 -5.72
C ILE A 91 -9.10 9.84 -4.71
N VAL A 92 -9.63 8.65 -4.95
CA VAL A 92 -10.68 8.05 -4.13
C VAL A 92 -10.12 6.83 -3.41
N VAL A 93 -10.42 6.73 -2.12
CA VAL A 93 -10.08 5.58 -1.28
C VAL A 93 -11.31 4.68 -1.17
N ASP A 94 -11.13 3.40 -1.48
CA ASP A 94 -12.21 2.40 -1.44
C ASP A 94 -12.22 1.59 -0.14
N CYS A 95 -11.07 1.45 0.54
CA CYS A 95 -10.96 0.74 1.80
C CYS A 95 -9.77 1.25 2.65
N LEU A 96 -9.78 0.92 3.94
CA LEU A 96 -8.74 1.32 4.90
C LEU A 96 -7.58 0.33 4.93
N CYS A 97 -6.35 0.84 4.80
CA CYS A 97 -5.13 0.06 4.92
C CYS A 97 -4.51 0.22 6.32
N ASP A 98 -4.09 -0.88 6.95
CA ASP A 98 -3.30 -0.83 8.18
C ASP A 98 -1.81 -0.65 7.86
N HIS A 99 -1.35 0.60 7.95
CA HIS A 99 0.03 1.00 7.66
C HIS A 99 1.10 0.33 8.54
N ARG A 100 0.71 -0.40 9.60
CA ARG A 100 1.68 -1.16 10.42
C ARG A 100 2.21 -2.39 9.71
N GLN A 101 1.41 -2.98 8.82
CA GLN A 101 1.73 -4.27 8.20
C GLN A 101 1.58 -4.25 6.69
N SER A 102 1.10 -3.18 6.07
CA SER A 102 0.90 -3.14 4.63
C SER A 102 1.52 -1.92 3.95
N TYR A 103 1.89 -2.08 2.69
CA TYR A 103 2.40 -1.02 1.83
C TYR A 103 1.56 -0.91 0.56
N TRP A 104 1.57 0.29 -0.01
CA TRP A 104 0.86 0.60 -1.25
C TRP A 104 1.70 0.12 -2.43
N THR A 105 1.12 -0.72 -3.27
CA THR A 105 1.75 -1.17 -4.51
C THR A 105 0.95 -0.63 -5.69
N PHE A 106 1.66 -0.25 -6.77
CA PHE A 106 0.99 0.10 -8.02
C PHE A 106 0.49 -1.19 -8.66
N HIS A 107 -0.81 -1.27 -8.96
CA HIS A 107 -1.40 -2.45 -9.56
C HIS A 107 -1.44 -2.33 -11.08
N ASN A 108 -2.18 -1.35 -11.60
CA ASN A 108 -2.30 -1.15 -13.04
C ASN A 108 -2.68 0.30 -13.39
N ARG A 109 -2.57 0.61 -14.68
CA ARG A 109 -2.98 1.88 -15.29
C ARG A 109 -3.85 1.59 -16.50
N SER A 110 -5.03 2.20 -16.56
CA SER A 110 -5.95 2.12 -17.69
C SER A 110 -6.29 3.52 -18.20
N GLY A 111 -6.61 3.62 -19.49
CA GLY A 111 -7.30 4.77 -20.06
C GLY A 111 -8.78 4.44 -20.15
N GLU A 112 -9.65 5.21 -19.48
CA GLU A 112 -11.10 4.94 -19.47
C GLU A 112 -11.83 5.69 -20.59
N ASP A 113 -11.56 6.98 -20.74
CA ASP A 113 -12.29 7.85 -21.66
C ASP A 113 -11.34 8.65 -22.53
N PHE A 114 -11.57 8.62 -23.83
CA PHE A 114 -10.94 9.52 -24.80
C PHE A 114 -12.03 10.27 -25.56
N ASN A 115 -12.08 11.58 -25.39
CA ASN A 115 -12.97 12.46 -26.13
C ASN A 115 -12.13 13.30 -27.08
N ASP A 116 -12.08 12.86 -28.34
CA ASP A 116 -11.34 13.52 -29.41
C ASP A 116 -11.74 14.98 -29.61
N ALA A 117 -13.04 15.26 -29.67
CA ALA A 117 -13.56 16.60 -29.92
C ALA A 117 -13.13 17.64 -28.86
N ARG A 118 -12.87 17.18 -27.63
CA ARG A 118 -12.41 18.05 -26.53
C ARG A 118 -10.94 17.83 -26.17
N HIS A 119 -10.24 16.95 -26.89
CA HIS A 119 -8.91 16.44 -26.54
C HIS A 119 -8.79 16.07 -25.06
N LEU A 120 -9.81 15.38 -24.52
CA LEU A 120 -9.83 14.93 -23.14
C LEU A 120 -9.45 13.47 -23.06
N PHE A 121 -8.52 13.13 -22.17
CA PHE A 121 -8.19 11.75 -21.86
C PHE A 121 -8.15 11.51 -20.36
N THR A 122 -8.84 10.46 -19.91
CA THR A 122 -8.89 10.06 -18.50
C THR A 122 -8.00 8.85 -18.26
N VAL A 123 -7.02 9.01 -17.39
CA VAL A 123 -6.13 7.94 -16.95
C VAL A 123 -6.50 7.54 -15.53
N VAL A 124 -6.72 6.26 -15.30
CA VAL A 124 -6.94 5.69 -13.97
C VAL A 124 -5.74 4.85 -13.57
N GLN A 125 -5.23 5.12 -12.37
CA GLN A 125 -4.18 4.33 -11.73
C GLN A 125 -4.76 3.69 -10.48
N ASN A 126 -4.66 2.37 -10.40
CA ASN A 126 -5.14 1.62 -9.24
C ASN A 126 -3.94 1.18 -8.40
N TYR A 127 -4.10 1.29 -7.09
CA TYR A 127 -3.11 0.86 -6.12
C TYR A 127 -3.73 -0.18 -5.20
N ASN A 128 -3.04 -1.31 -5.06
CA ASN A 128 -3.42 -2.38 -4.17
C ASN A 128 -2.73 -2.23 -2.82
N ASN A 129 -3.33 -2.84 -1.80
CA ASN A 129 -2.72 -2.99 -0.50
C ASN A 129 -2.05 -4.36 -0.40
N GLU A 130 -0.72 -4.38 -0.24
CA GLU A 130 0.02 -5.61 -0.01
C GLU A 130 0.48 -5.67 1.43
N THR A 131 0.01 -6.70 2.13
CA THR A 131 0.43 -6.97 3.50
C THR A 131 1.81 -7.61 3.45
N LEU A 132 2.74 -7.07 4.24
CA LEU A 132 4.03 -7.69 4.57
C LEU A 132 3.73 -9.04 5.19
N CYS A 133 3.70 -10.07 4.35
CA CYS A 133 3.59 -11.44 4.79
C CYS A 133 4.85 -11.76 5.61
N THR A 134 4.75 -11.61 6.93
CA THR A 134 5.59 -12.31 7.91
C THR A 134 5.53 -13.82 7.69
N ALA A 135 4.58 -14.34 6.91
CA ALA A 135 4.55 -15.72 6.41
C ALA A 135 5.78 -16.11 5.57
N ARG A 136 6.45 -15.18 4.85
CA ARG A 136 7.71 -15.49 4.14
C ARG A 136 8.89 -15.67 5.10
N VAL A 137 8.85 -15.02 6.27
CA VAL A 137 9.85 -15.17 7.32
C VAL A 137 9.56 -16.42 8.15
N LEU A 138 8.30 -16.69 8.50
CA LEU A 138 7.92 -17.89 9.26
C LEU A 138 8.19 -19.20 8.50
N TRP A 139 8.09 -19.24 7.16
CA TRP A 139 8.52 -20.41 6.38
C TRP A 139 10.04 -20.63 6.40
N LEU A 140 10.85 -19.57 6.45
CA LEU A 140 12.31 -19.65 6.58
C LEU A 140 12.76 -20.07 8.00
N TRP A 141 12.00 -19.71 9.03
CA TRP A 141 12.26 -20.16 10.40
C TRP A 141 11.74 -21.59 10.66
N ALA A 142 10.61 -21.98 10.08
CA ALA A 142 10.09 -23.34 10.18
C ALA A 142 10.97 -24.38 9.46
N THR A 143 11.64 -24.01 8.36
CA THR A 143 12.64 -24.88 7.70
C THR A 143 13.96 -24.96 8.47
N ARG A 144 14.36 -23.92 9.21
CA ARG A 144 15.53 -23.99 10.11
C ARG A 144 15.30 -24.85 11.36
N LEU A 145 14.08 -24.89 11.91
CA LEU A 145 13.78 -25.72 13.08
C LEU A 145 13.75 -27.22 12.74
N ARG A 146 13.37 -27.57 11.50
CA ARG A 146 13.37 -28.97 11.02
C ARG A 146 14.78 -29.54 10.81
N ILE A 147 15.78 -28.68 10.54
CA ILE A 147 17.20 -29.08 10.40
C ILE A 147 17.86 -29.31 11.76
N TYR A 148 17.49 -28.53 12.78
CA TYR A 148 18.03 -28.73 14.14
C TYR A 148 17.51 -30.00 14.81
N LEU A 149 16.24 -30.37 14.60
CA LEU A 149 15.65 -31.58 15.16
C LEU A 149 16.11 -32.89 14.49
N SER A 150 16.52 -32.86 13.22
CA SER A 150 17.15 -34.02 12.56
C SER A 150 18.63 -34.18 12.88
N SER A 151 19.30 -33.13 13.37
CA SER A 151 20.72 -33.18 13.77
C SER A 151 20.92 -33.74 15.18
N LEU A 152 19.89 -33.73 16.04
CA LEU A 152 19.94 -34.29 17.41
C LEU A 152 19.65 -35.80 17.48
N HIS A 153 19.24 -36.44 16.39
CA HIS A 153 18.96 -37.88 16.36
C HIS A 153 20.04 -38.73 15.68
N LEU A 154 21.14 -38.11 15.21
CA LEU A 154 22.23 -38.82 14.51
C LEU A 154 23.56 -38.86 15.29
N SER A 155 23.57 -38.46 16.56
CA SER A 155 24.80 -38.40 17.37
C SER A 155 25.04 -39.59 18.30
N ASP A 156 24.13 -40.57 18.35
CA ASP A 156 24.34 -41.79 19.12
C ASP A 156 24.20 -43.03 18.22
N VAL A 157 25.17 -43.93 18.33
CA VAL A 157 25.32 -45.22 17.63
C VAL A 157 26.06 -45.16 16.28
N ALA A 158 27.38 -44.99 16.33
CA ALA A 158 28.30 -45.70 15.42
C ALA A 158 29.76 -45.62 15.91
N SER A 159 30.14 -46.48 16.85
CA SER A 159 31.55 -46.82 17.07
C SER A 159 31.69 -48.21 17.68
N VAL A 160 31.59 -49.25 16.85
CA VAL A 160 32.24 -50.55 17.13
C VAL A 160 32.76 -51.13 15.81
N GLN A 161 34.08 -51.30 15.78
CA GLN A 161 34.90 -52.05 14.82
C GLN A 161 34.31 -53.42 14.44
N ILE A 162 34.62 -53.93 13.24
CA ILE A 162 35.25 -55.26 13.05
C ILE A 162 35.71 -55.38 11.58
N ARG A 163 37.03 -55.53 11.42
CA ARG A 163 37.67 -56.15 10.25
C ARG A 163 37.41 -57.66 10.30
N SER A 164 37.10 -58.26 9.15
CA SER A 164 37.62 -59.57 8.67
C SER A 164 36.54 -60.39 7.97
N GLY A 165 36.85 -60.83 6.75
CA GLY A 165 36.67 -62.24 6.39
C GLY A 165 35.35 -62.69 5.73
N ARG A 166 35.37 -62.67 4.39
CA ARG A 166 35.21 -63.86 3.51
C ARG A 166 34.00 -64.81 3.63
N VAL A 167 33.45 -65.07 2.43
CA VAL A 167 32.81 -66.31 1.88
C VAL A 167 31.28 -66.43 1.92
N ARG A 168 30.73 -66.58 0.70
CA ARG A 168 29.63 -67.45 0.19
C ARG A 168 28.79 -68.17 1.27
N ARG A 169 27.48 -68.28 1.16
CA ARG A 169 26.66 -68.58 -0.02
C ARG A 169 25.20 -68.29 0.33
#